data_AF-A0A3B0VL23-F1
#
_entry.id   AF-A0A3B0VL23-F1
#
_cell.length_a   1.000
_cell.length_b   1.000
_cell.length_c   1.000
_cell.angle_alpha   90.00
_cell.angle_beta   90.00
_cell.angle_gamma   90.00
#
_symmetry.space_group_name_H-M   'P 1'
#
loop_
_entity.id
_entity.type
_entity.pdbx_description
1 polymer ?
#
loop_
_entity_poly.entity_id
_entity_poly.type
_entity_poly.pdbx_seq_one_letter_code
_entity_poly.pdbx_strand_id
1 'polypeptide(L)'
;MRRLIILLVSSSLAILIIWGIVGLLRQANTPTAQASVQFAPQSASQFAPLPNHPSLAPDAGLPAPRITTTTLLDFFQPGTQPNQITDTIDAPQQCMGCHEGYSNQIDQPADYEPWTGWAGSMMAQSGRDPIFYAALDIANADAAFAGEFCLRCHLPRGWLDGRSTPTDGSAMTPIDQEGIQCEVCHRAVDPIYSGENPARDLTVLAAITSPVIMPGNAGLIVDTADFRRGPFDVVADNGFDPHNPAAGALDTLQSPFHQEAALCGSCHDISNPLLSWDEPSQSYTLNPSNQPFTDTTALFPIERTYSEWLLSDFNTPQGVVLPQFGGNKSAVSTCQDCHMQDVTGVGASFFGSVGNIPERNDLPQHDLTGANNWVPLIIPQMPAFSATFSTEPFAAERLAALYAGADRATAMLQNAAELDISLSGTQLMVTIT
;
A
#
# COMPACT_ATOMS: atom_id res chain seq x y z
N MET A 1 -0.47 -27.12 -1.01
CA MET A 1 0.87 -27.11 -1.65
C MET A 1 0.94 -28.09 -2.82
N ARG A 2 1.03 -27.61 -4.07
CA ARG A 2 1.30 -28.45 -5.25
C ARG A 2 2.82 -28.55 -5.45
N ARG A 3 3.37 -29.76 -5.38
CA ARG A 3 4.81 -30.01 -5.58
C ARG A 3 5.14 -29.96 -7.07
N LEU A 4 6.03 -29.06 -7.48
CA LEU A 4 6.60 -29.04 -8.83
C LEU A 4 8.01 -29.67 -8.76
N ILE A 5 8.21 -30.82 -9.41
CA ILE A 5 9.53 -31.47 -9.50
C ILE A 5 10.08 -31.20 -10.89
N ILE A 6 11.17 -30.44 -10.99
CA ILE A 6 11.88 -30.19 -12.24
C ILE A 6 13.10 -31.12 -12.29
N LEU A 7 13.12 -32.05 -13.25
CA LEU A 7 14.21 -32.99 -13.48
C LEU A 7 15.13 -32.47 -14.60
N LEU A 8 16.34 -32.03 -14.27
CA LEU A 8 17.36 -31.66 -15.25
C LEU A 8 18.46 -32.73 -15.30
N VAL A 9 18.68 -33.31 -16.48
CA VAL A 9 19.73 -34.31 -16.74
C VAL A 9 20.95 -33.59 -17.32
N SER A 10 22.09 -33.57 -16.62
CA SER A 10 23.32 -33.01 -17.20
C SER A 10 24.56 -33.84 -16.82
N SER A 11 25.56 -33.85 -17.70
CA SER A 11 26.83 -34.56 -17.51
C SER A 11 27.73 -33.82 -16.53
N SER A 12 28.71 -34.52 -15.93
CA SER A 12 29.60 -34.02 -14.87
C SER A 12 30.33 -32.70 -15.19
N LEU A 13 30.48 -32.37 -16.48
CA LEU A 13 31.06 -31.10 -16.95
C LEU A 13 30.09 -29.92 -16.81
N ALA A 14 28.79 -30.14 -16.99
CA ALA A 14 27.76 -29.13 -16.79
C ALA A 14 27.58 -28.77 -15.30
N ILE A 15 27.78 -29.75 -14.41
CA ILE A 15 27.73 -29.55 -12.95
C ILE A 15 28.84 -28.62 -12.46
N LEU A 16 30.06 -28.74 -13.02
CA LEU A 16 31.17 -27.82 -12.71
C LEU A 16 30.94 -26.40 -13.24
N ILE A 17 30.28 -26.27 -14.40
CA ILE A 17 29.89 -24.97 -14.96
C ILE A 17 28.79 -24.33 -14.10
N ILE A 18 27.81 -25.11 -13.64
CA ILE A 18 26.74 -24.63 -12.74
C ILE A 18 27.31 -24.20 -11.39
N TRP A 19 28.23 -24.97 -10.78
CA TRP A 19 28.91 -24.56 -9.55
C TRP A 19 29.79 -23.31 -9.75
N GLY A 20 30.45 -23.19 -10.91
CA GLY A 20 31.16 -21.97 -11.29
C GLY A 20 30.23 -20.76 -11.42
N ILE A 21 29.07 -20.94 -12.06
CA ILE A 21 28.05 -19.89 -12.24
C ILE A 21 27.41 -19.51 -10.90
N VAL A 22 27.08 -20.46 -10.02
CA VAL A 22 26.52 -20.19 -8.68
C VAL A 22 27.56 -19.52 -7.77
N GLY A 23 28.85 -19.88 -7.90
CA GLY A 23 29.95 -19.19 -7.22
C GLY A 23 30.16 -17.75 -7.72
N LEU A 24 30.03 -17.53 -9.03
CA LEU A 24 30.08 -16.20 -9.66
C LEU A 24 28.85 -15.35 -9.29
N LEU A 25 27.65 -15.95 -9.20
CA LEU A 25 26.42 -15.26 -8.79
C LEU A 25 26.39 -14.91 -7.30
N ARG A 26 27.09 -15.67 -6.44
CA ARG A 26 27.27 -15.32 -5.01
C ARG A 26 28.33 -14.22 -4.78
N GLN A 27 29.23 -13.98 -5.73
CA GLN A 27 30.23 -12.91 -5.65
C GLN A 27 29.81 -11.63 -6.38
N ALA A 28 28.85 -11.70 -7.30
CA ALA A 28 28.32 -10.56 -8.02
C ALA A 28 27.24 -9.82 -7.21
N ASN A 29 27.61 -9.26 -6.06
CA ASN A 29 26.87 -8.12 -5.52
C ASN A 29 27.18 -6.93 -6.42
N THR A 30 26.26 -6.69 -7.36
CA THR A 30 25.84 -5.44 -8.03
C THR A 30 25.55 -5.76 -9.50
N PRO A 31 24.28 -5.91 -9.93
CA PRO A 31 23.96 -5.75 -11.33
C PRO A 31 24.05 -4.26 -11.66
N THR A 32 25.22 -3.78 -12.09
CA THR A 32 25.29 -2.57 -12.92
C THR A 32 24.74 -2.91 -14.30
N ALA A 33 23.42 -3.06 -14.40
CA ALA A 33 22.74 -2.89 -15.67
C ALA A 33 22.74 -1.37 -15.96
N GLN A 34 23.84 -0.86 -16.53
CA GLN A 34 23.79 0.41 -17.25
C GLN A 34 22.95 0.19 -18.50
N ALA A 35 21.62 0.20 -18.35
CA ALA A 35 20.75 0.54 -19.45
C ALA A 35 20.91 2.04 -19.69
N SER A 36 21.79 2.42 -20.62
CA SER A 36 21.85 3.80 -21.09
C SER A 36 20.58 4.08 -21.90
N VAL A 37 19.55 4.63 -21.25
CA VAL A 37 18.41 5.22 -21.95
C VAL A 37 18.88 6.56 -22.52
N GLN A 38 19.25 6.59 -23.79
CA GLN A 38 19.52 7.83 -24.50
C GLN A 38 18.18 8.54 -24.78
N PHE A 39 17.83 9.51 -23.94
CA PHE A 39 16.84 10.51 -24.31
C PHE A 39 17.45 11.48 -25.31
N ALA A 40 17.08 11.35 -26.59
CA ALA A 40 17.37 12.38 -27.58
C ALA A 40 16.36 13.52 -27.42
N PRO A 41 16.79 14.77 -27.11
CA PRO A 41 15.85 15.88 -27.03
C PRO A 41 15.42 16.26 -28.45
N GLN A 42 14.15 16.03 -28.79
CA GLN A 42 13.52 16.69 -29.93
C GLN A 42 12.77 17.93 -29.43
N SER A 43 12.92 18.99 -30.21
CA SER A 43 12.53 20.37 -29.91
C SER A 43 11.10 20.52 -29.40
N ALA A 44 10.99 21.12 -28.21
CA ALA A 44 9.75 21.54 -27.59
C ALA A 44 9.12 22.73 -28.32
N SER A 45 7.82 22.64 -28.67
CA SER A 45 6.91 23.78 -28.61
C SER A 45 5.46 23.33 -28.66
N GLN A 46 4.67 23.82 -27.69
CA GLN A 46 3.21 23.77 -27.57
C GLN A 46 2.71 22.38 -27.09
N PHE A 47 2.70 22.06 -25.78
CA PHE A 47 1.76 22.55 -24.76
C PHE A 47 2.39 22.60 -23.34
N ALA A 48 1.83 23.39 -22.40
CA ALA A 48 2.32 23.44 -21.02
C ALA A 48 1.97 22.14 -20.26
N PRO A 49 2.91 21.48 -19.55
CA PRO A 49 2.59 20.35 -18.71
C PRO A 49 1.57 20.77 -17.63
N LEU A 50 0.56 19.92 -17.39
CA LEU A 50 -0.39 20.13 -16.29
C LEU A 50 0.38 20.13 -14.97
N PRO A 51 0.13 21.09 -14.05
CA PRO A 51 1.04 21.36 -12.93
C PRO A 51 1.37 20.17 -12.02
N ASN A 52 0.44 19.20 -11.91
CA ASN A 52 0.53 18.12 -10.92
C ASN A 52 0.32 16.70 -11.50
N HIS A 53 0.04 16.55 -12.81
CA HIS A 53 0.11 15.25 -13.46
C HIS A 53 1.54 15.05 -13.94
N PRO A 54 2.25 13.97 -13.55
CA PRO A 54 3.55 13.68 -14.11
C PRO A 54 3.36 13.46 -15.62
N SER A 55 3.84 14.38 -16.46
CA SER A 55 3.94 14.14 -17.89
C SER A 55 5.06 13.13 -18.10
N LEU A 56 4.70 11.85 -18.26
CA LEU A 56 5.64 10.76 -18.51
C LEU A 56 5.99 10.62 -20.01
N ALA A 57 5.30 11.37 -20.88
CA ALA A 57 5.53 11.39 -22.33
C ALA A 57 5.42 12.82 -22.91
N PRO A 58 6.20 13.17 -23.96
CA PRO A 58 6.12 14.47 -24.62
C PRO A 58 4.87 14.57 -25.51
N ASP A 59 3.99 15.54 -25.21
CA ASP A 59 3.01 16.20 -26.10
C ASP A 59 2.09 15.35 -27.02
N ALA A 60 1.90 14.06 -26.76
CA ALA A 60 0.77 13.33 -27.33
C ALA A 60 -0.45 13.59 -26.44
N GLY A 61 -1.43 14.36 -26.92
CA GLY A 61 -2.71 14.52 -26.22
C GLY A 61 -3.28 13.15 -25.83
N LEU A 62 -3.90 13.06 -24.65
CA LEU A 62 -4.45 11.81 -24.14
C LEU A 62 -5.35 11.15 -25.20
N PRO A 63 -5.20 9.85 -25.49
CA PRO A 63 -6.06 9.17 -26.46
C PRO A 63 -7.52 9.32 -26.05
N ALA A 64 -8.41 9.54 -27.01
CA ALA A 64 -9.85 9.53 -26.73
C ALA A 64 -10.25 8.16 -26.16
N PRO A 65 -11.11 8.11 -25.11
CA PRO A 65 -11.53 6.85 -24.50
C PRO A 65 -12.16 5.91 -25.52
N ARG A 66 -11.85 4.61 -25.46
CA ARG A 66 -12.50 3.60 -26.33
C ARG A 66 -13.96 3.39 -25.95
N ILE A 67 -14.24 3.30 -24.65
CA ILE A 67 -15.59 3.26 -24.09
C ILE A 67 -15.92 4.67 -23.62
N THR A 68 -16.60 5.45 -24.47
CA THR A 68 -16.97 6.84 -24.17
C THR A 68 -18.29 6.97 -23.40
N THR A 69 -19.02 5.87 -23.20
CA THR A 69 -20.35 5.87 -22.60
C THR A 69 -20.33 5.79 -21.08
N THR A 70 -19.20 5.44 -20.47
CA THR A 70 -19.05 5.39 -19.02
C THR A 70 -19.06 6.79 -18.41
N THR A 71 -19.50 6.88 -17.16
CA THR A 71 -19.55 8.08 -16.33
C THR A 71 -19.00 7.78 -14.94
N LEU A 72 -18.87 8.79 -14.08
CA LEU A 72 -18.47 8.60 -12.67
C LEU A 72 -19.37 7.59 -11.92
N LEU A 73 -20.64 7.45 -12.31
CA LEU A 73 -21.56 6.51 -11.69
C LEU A 73 -21.16 5.05 -11.91
N ASP A 74 -20.53 4.74 -13.06
CA ASP A 74 -20.08 3.38 -13.36
C ASP A 74 -18.90 2.93 -12.47
N PHE A 75 -18.21 3.88 -11.84
CA PHE A 75 -17.07 3.64 -10.93
C PHE A 75 -17.40 3.89 -9.47
N PHE A 76 -18.66 4.18 -9.13
CA PHE A 76 -19.10 4.46 -7.78
C PHE A 76 -18.78 3.30 -6.82
N GLN A 77 -18.23 3.61 -5.64
CA GLN A 77 -17.97 2.64 -4.56
C GLN A 77 -18.62 3.12 -3.25
N PRO A 78 -19.17 2.21 -2.42
CA PRO A 78 -19.79 2.56 -1.13
C PRO A 78 -18.77 3.10 -0.11
N GLY A 79 -19.22 3.59 1.04
CA GLY A 79 -18.39 4.17 2.10
C GLY A 79 -18.39 5.70 2.09
N THR A 80 -17.37 6.32 2.68
CA THR A 80 -17.21 7.78 2.71
C THR A 80 -16.96 8.31 1.30
N GLN A 81 -17.68 9.36 0.89
CA GLN A 81 -17.59 9.95 -0.45
C GLN A 81 -16.78 11.26 -0.47
N PRO A 82 -16.37 11.76 -1.65
CA PRO A 82 -15.66 13.02 -1.76
C PRO A 82 -16.45 14.18 -1.16
N ASN A 83 -15.76 15.10 -0.49
CA ASN A 83 -16.30 16.25 0.22
C ASN A 83 -17.25 15.90 1.38
N GLN A 84 -17.18 14.68 1.93
CA GLN A 84 -17.95 14.29 3.13
C GLN A 84 -17.15 14.33 4.43
N ILE A 85 -15.82 14.46 4.37
CA ILE A 85 -15.02 14.69 5.58
C ILE A 85 -15.16 16.15 6.04
N THR A 86 -15.27 16.34 7.35
CA THR A 86 -15.32 17.65 8.01
C THR A 86 -13.92 18.19 8.24
N ASP A 87 -13.04 17.33 8.76
CA ASP A 87 -11.62 17.64 8.96
C ASP A 87 -10.83 16.93 7.87
N THR A 88 -10.08 17.70 7.06
CA THR A 88 -9.19 17.13 6.05
C THR A 88 -8.18 16.20 6.72
N ILE A 89 -7.74 15.16 6.03
CA ILE A 89 -6.65 14.30 6.49
C ILE A 89 -5.45 15.19 6.79
N ASP A 90 -4.65 14.97 7.84
CA ASP A 90 -3.40 15.73 8.02
C ASP A 90 -2.27 15.20 7.14
N ALA A 91 -1.34 16.11 6.78
CA ALA A 91 -0.14 15.72 6.06
C ALA A 91 0.78 14.90 7.00
N PRO A 92 1.46 13.84 6.52
CA PRO A 92 2.31 12.97 7.36
C PRO A 92 3.42 13.72 8.11
N GLN A 93 3.84 14.89 7.60
CA GLN A 93 4.80 15.78 8.23
C GLN A 93 4.33 16.28 9.61
N GLN A 94 3.01 16.36 9.85
CA GLN A 94 2.48 16.72 11.17
C GLN A 94 2.73 15.62 12.22
N CYS A 95 2.89 14.37 11.79
CA CYS A 95 3.15 13.23 12.66
C CYS A 95 4.64 13.09 13.01
N MET A 96 5.54 13.59 12.15
CA MET A 96 7.00 13.42 12.28
C MET A 96 7.55 13.92 13.62
N GLY A 97 6.98 15.01 14.16
CA GLY A 97 7.49 15.62 15.39
C GLY A 97 7.48 14.70 16.61
N CYS A 98 6.64 13.65 16.60
CA CYS A 98 6.59 12.63 17.65
C CYS A 98 6.94 11.23 17.13
N HIS A 99 6.72 10.95 15.84
CA HIS A 99 6.82 9.61 15.25
C HIS A 99 8.07 9.41 14.36
N GLU A 100 9.10 10.24 14.54
CA GLU A 100 10.39 10.17 13.82
C GLU A 100 11.53 10.76 14.67
N GLY A 101 12.77 10.33 14.39
CA GLY A 101 14.01 10.93 14.88
C GLY A 101 14.39 10.63 16.33
N TYR A 102 13.66 9.75 17.02
CA TYR A 102 13.88 9.40 18.43
C TYR A 102 14.65 8.09 18.65
N SER A 103 14.86 7.29 17.60
CA SER A 103 15.78 6.13 17.60
C SER A 103 17.23 6.52 17.84
N ASN A 104 17.58 7.82 17.80
CA ASN A 104 18.89 8.30 18.26
C ASN A 104 19.01 8.38 19.79
N GLN A 105 17.91 8.21 20.54
CA GLN A 105 17.86 8.30 22.00
C GLN A 105 17.88 6.92 22.68
N ILE A 106 17.63 5.86 21.92
CA ILE A 106 17.43 4.48 22.40
C ILE A 106 18.08 3.48 21.44
N ASP A 107 18.31 2.25 21.91
CA ASP A 107 18.78 1.15 21.05
C ASP A 107 17.60 0.55 20.27
N GLN A 108 17.15 1.28 19.24
CA GLN A 108 16.04 0.91 18.38
C GLN A 108 16.38 1.25 16.91
N PRO A 109 16.10 0.36 15.94
CA PRO A 109 16.22 0.69 14.52
C PRO A 109 15.36 1.90 14.12
N ALA A 110 15.84 2.72 13.18
CA ALA A 110 15.10 3.89 12.71
C ALA A 110 13.81 3.50 11.95
N ASP A 111 13.77 2.34 11.30
CA ASP A 111 12.59 1.85 10.58
C ASP A 111 11.48 1.30 11.50
N TYR A 112 11.71 1.27 12.82
CA TYR A 112 10.66 1.01 13.81
C TYR A 112 9.89 2.29 14.15
N GLU A 113 10.42 3.46 13.80
CA GLU A 113 9.69 4.71 13.90
C GLU A 113 8.57 4.74 12.83
N PRO A 114 7.31 5.03 13.20
CA PRO A 114 6.19 4.90 12.28
C PRO A 114 6.37 5.66 10.97
N TRP A 115 6.89 6.89 11.01
CA TRP A 115 7.10 7.68 9.79
C TRP A 115 8.16 7.08 8.89
N THR A 116 9.30 6.66 9.45
CA THR A 116 10.44 6.12 8.68
C THR A 116 10.08 4.80 8.01
N GLY A 117 9.41 3.89 8.73
CA GLY A 117 8.90 2.65 8.16
C GLY A 117 7.94 2.90 7.00
N TRP A 118 6.92 3.73 7.25
CA TRP A 118 5.86 4.06 6.29
C TRP A 118 6.40 4.77 5.05
N ALA A 119 7.28 5.76 5.22
CA ALA A 119 7.80 6.59 4.13
C ALA A 119 8.54 5.77 3.07
N GLY A 120 9.12 4.63 3.44
CA GLY A 120 9.78 3.71 2.53
C GLY A 120 8.84 2.77 1.76
N SER A 121 7.60 2.63 2.21
CA SER A 121 6.63 1.69 1.67
C SER A 121 5.97 2.18 0.39
N MET A 122 5.43 1.25 -0.42
CA MET A 122 4.60 1.62 -1.57
C MET A 122 3.28 2.27 -1.17
N MET A 123 2.84 2.17 0.10
CA MET A 123 1.67 2.92 0.58
C MET A 123 1.95 4.43 0.62
N ALA A 124 3.12 4.84 1.12
CA ALA A 124 3.54 6.25 1.09
C ALA A 124 3.87 6.74 -0.33
N GLN A 125 4.23 5.82 -1.22
CA GLN A 125 4.61 6.13 -2.60
C GLN A 125 3.50 5.88 -3.63
N SER A 126 2.28 5.53 -3.20
CA SER A 126 1.20 5.17 -4.13
C SER A 126 0.79 6.32 -5.05
N GLY A 127 0.98 7.57 -4.60
CA GLY A 127 0.78 8.79 -5.37
C GLY A 127 2.04 9.31 -6.10
N ARG A 128 3.16 8.59 -6.03
CA ARG A 128 4.43 8.90 -6.72
C ARG A 128 4.94 7.76 -7.58
N ASP A 129 4.09 6.77 -7.85
CA ASP A 129 4.45 5.62 -8.66
C ASP A 129 4.29 5.92 -10.16
N PRO A 130 5.38 5.97 -10.95
CA PRO A 130 5.30 6.21 -12.39
C PRO A 130 4.55 5.09 -13.15
N ILE A 131 4.53 3.87 -12.64
CA ILE A 131 3.79 2.75 -13.24
C ILE A 131 2.29 2.94 -13.01
N PHE A 132 1.91 3.40 -11.82
CA PHE A 132 0.53 3.78 -11.53
C PHE A 132 0.02 4.85 -12.50
N TYR A 133 0.76 5.96 -12.70
CA TYR A 133 0.31 7.01 -13.61
C TYR A 133 0.24 6.54 -15.07
N ALA A 134 1.18 5.71 -15.52
CA ALA A 134 1.09 5.10 -16.85
C ALA A 134 -0.15 4.19 -16.99
N ALA A 135 -0.49 3.41 -15.97
CA ALA A 135 -1.68 2.57 -15.95
C ALA A 135 -2.98 3.41 -15.87
N LEU A 136 -2.97 4.52 -15.13
CA LEU A 136 -4.06 5.48 -15.02
C LEU A 136 -4.39 6.11 -16.39
N ASP A 137 -3.36 6.50 -17.13
CA ASP A 137 -3.51 7.02 -18.50
C ASP A 137 -4.13 5.98 -19.43
N ILE A 138 -3.68 4.72 -19.35
CA ILE A 138 -4.25 3.62 -20.14
C ILE A 138 -5.71 3.36 -19.75
N ALA A 139 -6.01 3.32 -18.45
CA ALA A 139 -7.37 3.09 -17.96
C ALA A 139 -8.34 4.17 -18.45
N ASN A 140 -7.95 5.44 -18.36
CA ASN A 140 -8.74 6.57 -18.87
C ASN A 140 -8.86 6.55 -20.41
N ALA A 141 -7.86 6.01 -21.13
CA ALA A 141 -7.93 5.81 -22.58
C ALA A 141 -8.79 4.60 -22.98
N ASP A 142 -8.98 3.61 -22.10
CA ASP A 142 -9.86 2.47 -22.35
C ASP A 142 -11.32 2.78 -21.99
N ALA A 143 -11.57 3.45 -20.87
CA ALA A 143 -12.91 3.86 -20.43
C ALA A 143 -12.93 5.27 -19.84
N ALA A 144 -13.87 6.10 -20.29
CA ALA A 144 -14.03 7.45 -19.78
C ALA A 144 -14.28 7.41 -18.26
N PHE A 145 -13.65 8.29 -17.49
CA PHE A 145 -13.75 8.40 -16.04
C PHE A 145 -13.16 7.23 -15.22
N ALA A 146 -12.46 6.28 -15.84
CA ALA A 146 -11.93 5.11 -15.13
C ALA A 146 -10.98 5.46 -13.98
N GLY A 147 -10.23 6.55 -14.10
CA GLY A 147 -9.31 6.95 -13.05
C GLY A 147 -9.97 7.36 -11.73
N GLU A 148 -11.28 7.65 -11.71
CA GLU A 148 -12.04 7.87 -10.47
C GLU A 148 -11.88 6.69 -9.50
N PHE A 149 -11.93 5.47 -10.04
CA PHE A 149 -11.74 4.23 -9.29
C PHE A 149 -10.33 4.11 -8.72
N CYS A 150 -9.31 4.47 -9.51
CA CYS A 150 -7.90 4.30 -9.15
C CYS A 150 -7.44 5.33 -8.12
N LEU A 151 -7.86 6.59 -8.29
CA LEU A 151 -7.45 7.71 -7.43
C LEU A 151 -7.93 7.54 -5.99
N ARG A 152 -9.05 6.83 -5.79
CA ARG A 152 -9.57 6.49 -4.46
C ARG A 152 -8.59 5.66 -3.63
N CYS A 153 -7.87 4.72 -4.25
CA CYS A 153 -6.87 3.90 -3.60
C CYS A 153 -5.50 4.59 -3.57
N HIS A 154 -5.08 5.21 -4.67
CA HIS A 154 -3.70 5.67 -4.79
C HIS A 154 -3.45 7.05 -4.18
N LEU A 155 -4.47 7.91 -4.12
CA LEU A 155 -4.41 9.27 -3.57
C LEU A 155 -5.66 9.58 -2.71
N PRO A 156 -5.95 8.77 -1.68
CA PRO A 156 -7.21 8.81 -0.92
C PRO A 156 -7.48 10.17 -0.28
N ARG A 157 -6.46 10.88 0.21
CA ARG A 157 -6.61 12.25 0.73
C ARG A 157 -7.26 13.16 -0.32
N GLY A 158 -6.65 13.23 -1.50
CA GLY A 158 -7.10 14.12 -2.56
C GLY A 158 -8.46 13.70 -3.09
N TRP A 159 -8.71 12.40 -3.17
CA TRP A 159 -10.02 11.85 -3.51
C TRP A 159 -11.10 12.27 -2.50
N LEU A 160 -10.84 12.13 -1.19
CA LEU A 160 -11.76 12.54 -0.13
C LEU A 160 -12.01 14.05 -0.12
N ASP A 161 -11.02 14.86 -0.49
CA ASP A 161 -11.15 16.32 -0.64
C ASP A 161 -11.78 16.74 -2.00
N GLY A 162 -12.26 15.80 -2.83
CA GLY A 162 -12.93 16.12 -4.09
C GLY A 162 -12.01 16.46 -5.28
N ARG A 163 -10.72 16.14 -5.20
CA ARG A 163 -9.72 16.38 -6.26
C ARG A 163 -9.57 15.22 -7.26
N SER A 164 -10.47 14.26 -7.27
CA SER A 164 -10.50 13.18 -8.26
C SER A 164 -11.10 13.59 -9.61
N THR A 165 -11.58 14.84 -9.74
CA THR A 165 -12.04 15.42 -11.01
C THR A 165 -11.12 16.58 -11.44
N PRO A 166 -10.48 16.51 -12.63
CA PRO A 166 -10.53 15.43 -13.61
C PRO A 166 -9.92 14.11 -13.11
N THR A 167 -10.41 12.98 -13.66
CA THR A 167 -10.04 11.60 -13.27
C THR A 167 -8.66 11.17 -13.74
N ASP A 168 -7.88 12.07 -14.33
CA ASP A 168 -6.47 11.84 -14.63
C ASP A 168 -5.57 12.13 -13.40
N GLY A 169 -6.12 12.72 -12.33
CA GLY A 169 -5.35 13.08 -11.14
C GLY A 169 -4.56 14.37 -11.28
N SER A 170 -4.73 15.15 -12.36
CA SER A 170 -4.07 16.44 -12.55
C SER A 170 -4.50 17.52 -11.56
N ALA A 171 -5.64 17.34 -10.88
CA ALA A 171 -6.08 18.20 -9.78
C ALA A 171 -5.42 17.88 -8.44
N MET A 172 -4.73 16.74 -8.31
CA MET A 172 -4.05 16.34 -7.07
C MET A 172 -2.94 17.31 -6.72
N THR A 173 -2.61 17.43 -5.44
CA THR A 173 -1.55 18.31 -4.92
C THR A 173 -0.34 17.51 -4.48
N PRO A 174 0.82 18.14 -4.24
CA PRO A 174 1.99 17.44 -3.70
C PRO A 174 1.75 16.72 -2.36
N ILE A 175 0.79 17.19 -1.56
CA ILE A 175 0.41 16.53 -0.29
C ILE A 175 -0.41 15.27 -0.56
N ASP A 176 -1.24 15.24 -1.61
CA ASP A 176 -1.97 14.03 -2.01
C ASP A 176 -1.06 12.91 -2.49
N GLN A 177 0.05 13.32 -3.11
CA GLN A 177 1.07 12.40 -3.60
C GLN A 177 1.84 11.70 -2.47
N GLU A 178 1.62 12.05 -1.20
CA GLU A 178 2.05 11.22 -0.06
C GLU A 178 1.26 9.90 0.06
N GLY A 179 0.34 9.62 -0.87
CA GLY A 179 -0.29 8.31 -1.01
C GLY A 179 -1.29 7.98 0.10
N ILE A 180 -1.23 6.75 0.61
CA ILE A 180 -2.00 6.31 1.78
C ILE A 180 -1.36 6.92 3.04
N GLN A 181 -1.90 8.04 3.49
CA GLN A 181 -1.38 8.81 4.63
C GLN A 181 -1.83 8.24 5.98
N CYS A 182 -1.15 8.64 7.07
CA CYS A 182 -1.35 8.11 8.42
C CYS A 182 -2.83 8.09 8.83
N GLU A 183 -3.52 9.22 8.67
CA GLU A 183 -4.93 9.36 9.06
C GLU A 183 -5.91 8.61 8.15
N VAL A 184 -5.51 8.16 6.95
CA VAL A 184 -6.38 7.31 6.11
C VAL A 184 -6.65 6.00 6.84
N CYS A 185 -5.60 5.39 7.42
CA CYS A 185 -5.73 4.20 8.25
C CYS A 185 -6.22 4.57 9.65
N HIS A 186 -5.59 5.56 10.30
CA HIS A 186 -5.90 5.92 11.69
C HIS A 186 -7.26 6.63 11.87
N ARG A 187 -8.04 6.87 10.82
CA ARG A 187 -9.46 7.28 10.91
C ARG A 187 -10.39 6.26 10.25
N ALA A 188 -9.87 5.11 9.81
CA ALA A 188 -10.66 4.05 9.19
C ALA A 188 -11.61 3.42 10.22
N VAL A 189 -12.87 3.30 9.84
CA VAL A 189 -13.93 2.71 10.64
C VAL A 189 -14.29 1.35 10.04
N ASP A 190 -14.45 0.36 10.91
CA ASP A 190 -14.95 -0.95 10.52
C ASP A 190 -16.36 -0.81 9.92
N PRO A 191 -16.58 -1.22 8.65
CA PRO A 191 -17.91 -1.24 8.06
C PRO A 191 -18.92 -2.12 8.80
N ILE A 192 -18.46 -3.13 9.52
CA ILE A 192 -19.29 -4.09 10.25
C ILE A 192 -19.09 -3.86 11.75
N TYR A 193 -19.98 -3.06 12.35
CA TYR A 193 -19.86 -2.74 13.77
C TYR A 193 -19.84 -3.98 14.67
N SER A 194 -18.83 -4.05 15.55
CA SER A 194 -18.75 -4.95 16.68
C SER A 194 -18.88 -4.15 17.98
N GLY A 195 -19.34 -4.79 19.07
CA GLY A 195 -19.41 -4.13 20.38
C GLY A 195 -18.03 -3.81 21.01
N GLU A 196 -16.96 -4.31 20.41
CA GLU A 196 -15.57 -4.07 20.83
C GLU A 196 -14.97 -2.84 20.14
N ASN A 197 -15.54 -2.42 19.00
CA ASN A 197 -15.17 -1.20 18.30
C ASN A 197 -15.63 0.06 19.06
N PRO A 198 -14.99 1.22 18.83
CA PRO A 198 -15.37 2.47 19.50
C PRO A 198 -16.85 2.79 19.36
N ALA A 199 -17.49 3.25 20.45
CA ALA A 199 -18.89 3.68 20.42
C ALA A 199 -19.16 4.81 19.41
N ARG A 200 -18.13 5.60 19.08
CA ARG A 200 -18.13 6.63 18.02
C ARG A 200 -18.52 6.06 16.66
N ASP A 201 -18.18 4.81 16.37
CA ASP A 201 -18.37 4.18 15.07
C ASP A 201 -19.85 4.12 14.70
N LEU A 202 -20.75 3.94 15.68
CA LEU A 202 -22.20 4.02 15.46
C LEU A 202 -22.63 5.37 14.88
N THR A 203 -21.98 6.47 15.29
CA THR A 203 -22.26 7.81 14.74
C THR A 203 -21.76 7.95 13.31
N VAL A 204 -20.55 7.44 13.04
CA VAL A 204 -19.96 7.49 11.69
C VAL A 204 -20.78 6.63 10.73
N LEU A 205 -21.05 5.39 11.09
CA LEU A 205 -21.82 4.43 10.27
C LEU A 205 -23.25 4.92 10.00
N ALA A 206 -23.90 5.56 10.97
CA ALA A 206 -25.22 6.16 10.78
C ALA A 206 -25.24 7.32 9.76
N ALA A 207 -24.09 7.95 9.50
CA ALA A 207 -23.97 9.02 8.52
C ALA A 207 -23.65 8.52 7.10
N ILE A 208 -23.29 7.24 6.94
CA ILE A 208 -22.95 6.66 5.63
C ILE A 208 -24.21 6.39 4.82
N THR A 209 -24.33 7.06 3.68
CA THR A 209 -25.49 6.94 2.77
C THR A 209 -25.44 5.71 1.87
N SER A 210 -24.25 5.16 1.65
CA SER A 210 -24.00 4.00 0.79
C SER A 210 -23.20 2.97 1.57
N PRO A 211 -23.88 2.07 2.31
CA PRO A 211 -23.22 1.11 3.18
C PRO A 211 -22.27 0.19 2.43
N VAL A 212 -21.13 -0.11 3.05
CA VAL A 212 -20.16 -1.07 2.53
C VAL A 212 -20.59 -2.45 2.99
N ILE A 213 -21.02 -3.29 2.04
CA ILE A 213 -21.56 -4.63 2.32
C ILE A 213 -20.56 -5.75 2.00
N MET A 214 -19.48 -5.42 1.29
CA MET A 214 -18.37 -6.31 0.97
C MET A 214 -17.07 -5.51 1.08
N PRO A 215 -16.00 -6.07 1.68
CA PRO A 215 -14.69 -5.46 1.68
C PRO A 215 -14.13 -5.41 0.25
N GLY A 216 -13.17 -4.50 0.02
CA GLY A 216 -12.51 -4.34 -1.27
C GLY A 216 -12.92 -3.07 -2.01
N ASN A 217 -12.30 -2.87 -3.18
CA ASN A 217 -12.51 -1.69 -4.05
C ASN A 217 -12.36 -0.33 -3.34
N ALA A 218 -11.58 -0.28 -2.26
CA ALA A 218 -11.51 0.86 -1.36
C ALA A 218 -12.89 1.35 -0.91
N GLY A 219 -13.82 0.44 -0.61
CA GLY A 219 -15.06 0.70 0.13
C GLY A 219 -14.78 1.15 1.58
N LEU A 220 -13.97 2.17 1.73
CA LEU A 220 -13.44 2.70 2.97
C LEU A 220 -14.47 3.59 3.65
N ILE A 221 -14.57 3.45 4.96
CA ILE A 221 -15.27 4.40 5.82
C ILE A 221 -14.19 5.12 6.63
N VAL A 222 -14.15 6.43 6.50
CA VAL A 222 -13.25 7.32 7.25
C VAL A 222 -14.10 8.17 8.17
N ASP A 223 -13.77 8.26 9.46
CA ASP A 223 -14.43 9.19 10.38
C ASP A 223 -14.26 10.61 9.84
N THR A 224 -15.39 11.28 9.64
CA THR A 224 -15.42 12.58 8.97
C THR A 224 -14.76 13.66 9.81
N ALA A 225 -14.66 13.49 11.13
CA ALA A 225 -13.90 14.37 12.00
C ALA A 225 -12.59 13.70 12.44
N ASP A 226 -11.63 14.48 12.95
CA ASP A 226 -10.30 13.98 13.36
C ASP A 226 -10.35 13.22 14.70
N PHE A 227 -11.01 12.05 14.67
CA PHE A 227 -10.98 11.02 15.71
C PHE A 227 -10.03 9.91 15.28
N ARG A 228 -8.79 10.03 15.74
CA ARG A 228 -7.72 9.09 15.43
C ARG A 228 -7.92 7.81 16.23
N ARG A 229 -7.44 6.68 15.73
CA ARG A 229 -7.62 5.39 16.39
C ARG A 229 -6.55 4.39 16.00
N GLY A 230 -6.37 3.38 16.86
CA GLY A 230 -5.38 2.33 16.67
C GLY A 230 -5.54 1.22 17.71
N PRO A 231 -4.63 0.24 17.73
CA PRO A 231 -4.79 -0.95 18.58
C PRO A 231 -4.64 -0.68 20.09
N PHE A 232 -3.98 0.42 20.47
CA PHE A 232 -3.60 0.72 21.85
C PHE A 232 -4.49 1.80 22.48
N ASP A 233 -4.69 1.68 23.80
CA ASP A 233 -5.27 2.75 24.61
C ASP A 233 -4.16 3.74 25.02
N VAL A 234 -3.81 4.62 24.09
CA VAL A 234 -2.70 5.57 24.29
C VAL A 234 -2.96 6.56 25.43
N VAL A 235 -4.23 6.81 25.78
CA VAL A 235 -4.59 7.72 26.86
C VAL A 235 -4.31 7.05 28.20
N ALA A 236 -4.71 5.79 28.37
CA ALA A 236 -4.38 5.02 29.56
C ALA A 236 -2.87 4.78 29.67
N ASP A 237 -2.22 4.45 28.56
CA ASP A 237 -0.79 4.13 28.51
C ASP A 237 0.11 5.31 28.89
N ASN A 238 -0.28 6.54 28.51
CA ASN A 238 0.54 7.74 28.74
C ASN A 238 0.00 8.63 29.87
N GLY A 239 -1.23 8.40 30.34
CA GLY A 239 -1.92 9.23 31.34
C GLY A 239 -2.49 10.54 30.80
N PHE A 240 -2.39 10.78 29.50
CA PHE A 240 -3.00 11.89 28.75
C PHE A 240 -3.09 11.53 27.26
N ASP A 241 -3.91 12.25 26.49
CA ASP A 241 -3.95 12.08 25.03
C ASP A 241 -2.82 12.90 24.36
N PRO A 242 -1.81 12.27 23.74
CA PRO A 242 -0.74 12.99 23.08
C PRO A 242 -1.17 13.67 21.76
N HIS A 243 -2.30 13.28 21.17
CA HIS A 243 -2.81 13.90 19.95
C HIS A 243 -3.72 15.10 20.23
N ASN A 244 -4.26 15.21 21.44
CA ASN A 244 -5.17 16.28 21.85
C ASN A 244 -4.57 17.19 22.95
N PRO A 245 -4.45 18.52 22.77
CA PRO A 245 -4.65 19.29 21.54
C PRO A 245 -3.35 19.38 20.70
N ALA A 246 -2.28 18.71 21.13
CA ALA A 246 -0.93 18.92 20.62
C ALA A 246 -0.78 18.63 19.12
N ALA A 247 -1.63 17.77 18.56
CA ALA A 247 -1.63 17.42 17.14
C ALA A 247 -2.98 17.71 16.45
N GLY A 248 -3.83 18.55 17.03
CA GLY A 248 -5.11 18.99 16.43
C GLY A 248 -6.28 18.00 16.51
N ALA A 249 -6.03 16.75 16.93
CA ALA A 249 -7.06 15.72 17.02
C ALA A 249 -8.12 16.05 18.08
N LEU A 250 -9.35 15.62 17.82
CA LEU A 250 -10.47 15.75 18.76
C LEU A 250 -10.35 14.72 19.89
N ASP A 251 -9.93 13.50 19.56
CA ASP A 251 -9.73 12.40 20.50
C ASP A 251 -8.90 11.26 19.85
N THR A 252 -8.37 10.37 20.69
CA THR A 252 -7.74 9.11 20.26
C THR A 252 -8.50 7.90 20.82
N LEU A 253 -8.92 6.99 19.95
CA LEU A 253 -9.76 5.84 20.29
C LEU A 253 -9.00 4.52 20.15
N GLN A 254 -9.24 3.56 21.05
CA GLN A 254 -8.78 2.18 20.85
C GLN A 254 -9.72 1.45 19.88
N SER A 255 -9.17 0.79 18.86
CA SER A 255 -9.92 0.10 17.80
C SER A 255 -9.33 -1.29 17.51
N PRO A 256 -10.07 -2.37 17.85
CA PRO A 256 -9.72 -3.74 17.48
C PRO A 256 -9.58 -3.95 15.97
N PHE A 257 -10.39 -3.27 15.15
CA PHE A 257 -10.31 -3.31 13.69
C PHE A 257 -8.90 -3.07 13.12
N HIS A 258 -8.06 -2.30 13.83
CA HIS A 258 -6.68 -2.03 13.40
C HIS A 258 -5.74 -3.24 13.55
N GLN A 259 -6.19 -4.31 14.21
CA GLN A 259 -5.50 -5.60 14.34
C GLN A 259 -6.11 -6.66 13.42
N GLU A 260 -7.12 -6.32 12.64
CA GLU A 260 -7.84 -7.28 11.79
C GLU A 260 -7.39 -7.16 10.33
N ALA A 261 -7.21 -8.31 9.67
CA ALA A 261 -6.90 -8.33 8.23
C ALA A 261 -7.97 -7.63 7.38
N ALA A 262 -9.21 -7.50 7.89
CA ALA A 262 -10.31 -6.79 7.24
C ALA A 262 -10.00 -5.31 6.95
N LEU A 263 -9.14 -4.67 7.77
CA LEU A 263 -8.65 -3.32 7.48
C LEU A 263 -7.89 -3.29 6.13
N CYS A 264 -6.92 -4.19 5.95
CA CYS A 264 -6.20 -4.35 4.69
C CYS A 264 -7.11 -4.81 3.55
N GLY A 265 -8.09 -5.67 3.86
CA GLY A 265 -9.10 -6.17 2.93
C GLY A 265 -9.99 -5.08 2.35
N SER A 266 -10.12 -3.92 3.00
CA SER A 266 -10.82 -2.76 2.44
C SER A 266 -10.21 -2.29 1.11
N CYS A 267 -8.91 -2.50 0.91
CA CYS A 267 -8.20 -2.11 -0.31
C CYS A 267 -7.72 -3.30 -1.14
N HIS A 268 -7.33 -4.41 -0.51
CA HIS A 268 -6.66 -5.56 -1.15
C HIS A 268 -7.62 -6.68 -1.60
N ASP A 269 -8.81 -6.31 -2.09
CA ASP A 269 -9.73 -7.20 -2.80
C ASP A 269 -10.39 -6.40 -3.93
N ILE A 270 -9.86 -6.53 -5.17
CA ILE A 270 -10.14 -5.56 -6.23
C ILE A 270 -10.95 -6.21 -7.34
N SER A 271 -12.12 -5.65 -7.64
CA SER A 271 -13.03 -6.08 -8.68
C SER A 271 -13.32 -4.95 -9.66
N ASN A 272 -13.25 -5.25 -10.95
CA ASN A 272 -13.55 -4.28 -12.01
C ASN A 272 -15.05 -3.92 -11.97
N PRO A 273 -15.43 -2.64 -11.74
CA PRO A 273 -16.83 -2.25 -11.61
C PRO A 273 -17.59 -2.25 -12.95
N LEU A 274 -16.90 -2.33 -14.09
CA LEU A 274 -17.52 -2.31 -15.41
C LEU A 274 -17.93 -3.70 -15.93
N LEU A 275 -17.43 -4.78 -15.33
CA LEU A 275 -17.59 -6.12 -15.86
C LEU A 275 -18.25 -7.04 -14.84
N SER A 276 -19.33 -7.70 -15.23
CA SER A 276 -19.98 -8.75 -14.42
C SER A 276 -20.04 -10.07 -15.18
N TRP A 277 -19.98 -11.17 -14.44
CA TRP A 277 -20.16 -12.52 -14.95
C TRP A 277 -21.59 -12.70 -15.45
N ASP A 278 -21.72 -13.11 -16.70
CA ASP A 278 -23.00 -13.43 -17.32
C ASP A 278 -23.08 -14.94 -17.57
N GLU A 279 -23.90 -15.62 -16.75
CA GLU A 279 -24.10 -17.07 -16.83
C GLU A 279 -24.54 -17.56 -18.21
N PRO A 280 -25.52 -16.94 -18.90
CA PRO A 280 -25.92 -17.35 -20.25
C PRO A 280 -24.77 -17.36 -21.27
N SER A 281 -23.89 -16.36 -21.26
CA SER A 281 -22.74 -16.28 -22.17
C SER A 281 -21.48 -16.97 -21.65
N GLN A 282 -21.45 -17.40 -20.39
CA GLN A 282 -20.26 -17.94 -19.71
C GLN A 282 -19.05 -17.00 -19.84
N SER A 283 -19.30 -15.69 -19.74
CA SER A 283 -18.28 -14.67 -19.95
C SER A 283 -18.54 -13.43 -19.10
N TYR A 284 -17.49 -12.65 -18.86
CA TYR A 284 -17.64 -11.31 -18.29
C TYR A 284 -18.08 -10.33 -19.37
N THR A 285 -19.17 -9.62 -19.11
CA THR A 285 -19.77 -8.65 -20.04
C THR A 285 -19.84 -7.27 -19.41
N LEU A 286 -19.90 -6.23 -20.25
CA LEU A 286 -20.02 -4.86 -19.77
C LEU A 286 -21.35 -4.65 -19.07
N ASN A 287 -21.29 -4.05 -17.88
CA ASN A 287 -22.44 -3.55 -17.16
C ASN A 287 -23.11 -2.41 -17.95
N PRO A 288 -24.42 -2.17 -17.76
CA PRO A 288 -25.05 -1.02 -18.41
C PRO A 288 -24.42 0.28 -17.91
N SER A 289 -24.11 1.18 -18.83
CA SER A 289 -23.41 2.43 -18.56
C SER A 289 -24.28 3.46 -17.82
N ASN A 290 -23.63 4.44 -17.20
CA ASN A 290 -24.21 5.55 -16.45
C ASN A 290 -25.05 5.11 -15.24
N GLN A 291 -24.61 4.04 -14.56
CA GLN A 291 -25.20 3.58 -13.31
C GLN A 291 -24.19 2.75 -12.50
N PRO A 292 -24.28 2.74 -11.16
CA PRO A 292 -23.47 1.85 -10.36
C PRO A 292 -23.75 0.38 -10.67
N PHE A 293 -22.74 -0.49 -10.49
CA PHE A 293 -22.98 -1.92 -10.42
C PHE A 293 -23.89 -2.24 -9.22
N THR A 294 -24.67 -3.33 -9.34
CA THR A 294 -25.62 -3.73 -8.30
C THR A 294 -25.24 -5.01 -7.58
N ASP A 295 -24.47 -5.89 -8.23
CA ASP A 295 -24.05 -7.18 -7.69
C ASP A 295 -22.52 -7.21 -7.60
N THR A 296 -22.00 -7.08 -6.38
CA THR A 296 -20.57 -7.16 -6.09
C THR A 296 -19.99 -8.55 -6.29
N THR A 297 -20.81 -9.61 -6.20
CA THR A 297 -20.36 -11.00 -6.24
C THR A 297 -20.07 -11.48 -7.66
N ALA A 298 -20.65 -10.82 -8.65
CA ALA A 298 -20.49 -11.14 -10.06
C ALA A 298 -19.35 -10.35 -10.73
N LEU A 299 -18.74 -9.35 -10.06
CA LEU A 299 -17.75 -8.48 -10.70
C LEU A 299 -16.48 -9.23 -11.11
N PHE A 300 -15.84 -8.77 -12.20
CA PHE A 300 -14.60 -9.36 -12.68
C PHE A 300 -13.46 -9.19 -11.66
N PRO A 301 -12.79 -10.27 -11.23
CA PRO A 301 -11.67 -10.21 -10.30
C PRO A 301 -10.42 -9.62 -10.94
N ILE A 302 -9.92 -8.49 -10.40
CA ILE A 302 -8.60 -7.95 -10.72
C ILE A 302 -7.58 -8.52 -9.73
N GLU A 303 -7.86 -8.40 -8.43
CA GLU A 303 -7.03 -8.93 -7.34
C GLU A 303 -7.92 -9.60 -6.30
N ARG A 304 -7.42 -10.68 -5.68
CA ARG A 304 -8.16 -11.45 -4.67
C ARG A 304 -7.35 -11.70 -3.39
N THR A 305 -6.37 -10.86 -3.10
CA THR A 305 -5.41 -11.07 -2.00
C THR A 305 -6.11 -11.33 -0.66
N TYR A 306 -7.07 -10.47 -0.28
CA TYR A 306 -7.80 -10.63 0.97
C TYR A 306 -8.71 -11.86 0.95
N SER A 307 -9.49 -12.07 -0.12
CA SER A 307 -10.36 -13.24 -0.24
C SER A 307 -9.58 -14.57 -0.29
N GLU A 308 -8.40 -14.59 -0.90
CA GLU A 308 -7.48 -15.73 -0.91
C GLU A 308 -6.91 -16.00 0.49
N TRP A 309 -6.47 -14.96 1.20
CA TRP A 309 -6.07 -15.06 2.61
C TRP A 309 -7.21 -15.61 3.48
N LEU A 310 -8.43 -15.09 3.31
CA LEU A 310 -9.61 -15.48 4.08
C LEU A 310 -9.92 -16.99 3.97
N LEU A 311 -9.62 -17.57 2.80
CA LEU A 311 -9.82 -18.98 2.48
C LEU A 311 -8.57 -19.86 2.70
N SER A 312 -7.49 -19.29 3.24
CA SER A 312 -6.22 -19.98 3.47
C SER A 312 -6.05 -20.42 4.92
N ASP A 313 -4.98 -21.18 5.19
CA ASP A 313 -4.60 -21.60 6.55
C ASP A 313 -4.20 -20.42 7.46
N PHE A 314 -3.88 -19.25 6.88
CA PHE A 314 -3.55 -18.04 7.65
C PHE A 314 -4.75 -17.54 8.46
N ASN A 315 -5.96 -17.57 7.89
CA ASN A 315 -7.17 -17.13 8.57
C ASN A 315 -7.73 -18.21 9.53
N THR A 316 -6.88 -18.66 10.46
CA THR A 316 -7.24 -19.58 11.53
C THR A 316 -6.71 -19.04 12.86
N PRO A 317 -7.29 -19.41 14.02
CA PRO A 317 -6.77 -18.99 15.32
C PRO A 317 -5.33 -19.47 15.59
N GLN A 318 -4.87 -20.49 14.88
CA GLN A 318 -3.50 -21.01 14.98
C GLN A 318 -2.51 -20.27 14.08
N GLY A 319 -3.00 -19.70 12.96
CA GLY A 319 -2.15 -19.13 11.92
C GLY A 319 -1.20 -20.14 11.28
N VAL A 320 -0.20 -19.62 10.58
CA VAL A 320 0.88 -20.39 9.96
C VAL A 320 2.20 -20.08 10.67
N VAL A 321 2.98 -21.11 11.01
CA VAL A 321 4.29 -20.94 11.65
C VAL A 321 5.30 -20.44 10.63
N LEU A 322 5.52 -19.11 10.62
CA LEU A 322 6.47 -18.42 9.75
C LEU A 322 7.25 -17.37 10.54
N PRO A 323 8.14 -17.78 11.45
CA PRO A 323 8.87 -16.87 12.34
C PRO A 323 9.76 -15.87 11.59
N GLN A 324 10.12 -16.15 10.34
CA GLN A 324 10.87 -15.22 9.50
C GLN A 324 10.06 -13.99 9.05
N PHE A 325 8.74 -14.02 9.21
CA PHE A 325 7.83 -12.93 8.82
C PHE A 325 7.11 -12.29 10.03
N GLY A 326 6.96 -13.01 11.14
CA GLY A 326 6.11 -12.57 12.25
C GLY A 326 6.74 -11.60 13.25
N GLY A 327 8.01 -11.21 13.08
CA GLY A 327 8.76 -10.46 14.09
C GLY A 327 8.79 -11.21 15.43
N ASN A 328 8.18 -10.64 16.46
CA ASN A 328 8.03 -11.23 17.79
C ASN A 328 6.99 -12.36 17.85
N LYS A 329 6.19 -12.58 16.80
CA LYS A 329 5.22 -13.67 16.70
C LYS A 329 5.84 -14.92 16.07
N SER A 330 5.59 -16.09 16.67
CA SER A 330 6.01 -17.38 16.12
C SER A 330 5.09 -17.91 15.00
N ALA A 331 3.86 -17.42 14.95
CA ALA A 331 2.87 -17.75 13.92
C ALA A 331 2.17 -16.48 13.46
N VAL A 332 1.81 -16.45 12.18
CA VAL A 332 1.18 -15.31 11.51
C VAL A 332 -0.23 -15.72 11.08
N SER A 333 -1.22 -14.90 11.38
CA SER A 333 -2.62 -15.16 11.04
C SER A 333 -3.28 -13.98 10.34
N THR A 334 -2.81 -12.75 10.53
CA THR A 334 -3.33 -11.55 9.86
C THR A 334 -2.38 -11.00 8.79
N CYS A 335 -2.86 -10.10 7.94
CA CYS A 335 -2.00 -9.37 7.01
C CYS A 335 -0.91 -8.59 7.75
N GLN A 336 -1.29 -7.97 8.87
CA GLN A 336 -0.43 -7.17 9.73
C GLN A 336 0.70 -7.99 10.35
N ASP A 337 0.49 -9.28 10.64
CA ASP A 337 1.55 -10.08 11.27
C ASP A 337 2.82 -10.19 10.41
N CYS A 338 2.68 -10.17 9.07
CA CYS A 338 3.81 -10.17 8.14
C CYS A 338 4.21 -8.77 7.66
N HIS A 339 3.22 -7.90 7.40
CA HIS A 339 3.46 -6.59 6.76
C HIS A 339 3.54 -5.43 7.75
N MET A 340 3.22 -5.68 9.01
CA MET A 340 3.36 -4.75 10.13
C MET A 340 3.87 -5.48 11.39
N GLN A 341 4.91 -6.30 11.20
CA GLN A 341 5.38 -7.25 12.21
C GLN A 341 5.52 -6.64 13.61
N ASP A 342 5.18 -7.43 14.63
CA ASP A 342 5.36 -7.06 16.02
C ASP A 342 6.85 -6.95 16.33
N VAL A 343 7.29 -5.79 16.77
CA VAL A 343 8.67 -5.56 17.21
C VAL A 343 8.71 -5.07 18.66
N THR A 344 9.87 -5.21 19.30
CA THR A 344 10.10 -4.64 20.63
C THR A 344 10.65 -3.23 20.51
N GLY A 345 9.94 -2.25 21.09
CA GLY A 345 10.36 -0.84 21.05
C GLY A 345 9.30 0.15 21.54
N VAL A 346 9.56 1.43 21.29
CA VAL A 346 8.63 2.55 21.54
C VAL A 346 8.14 3.16 20.23
N GLY A 347 6.86 3.54 20.21
CA GLY A 347 6.18 4.03 19.00
C GLY A 347 6.18 5.54 18.80
N ALA A 348 6.76 6.31 19.74
CA ALA A 348 6.81 7.76 19.68
C ALA A 348 7.88 8.33 20.60
N SER A 349 8.07 9.64 20.53
CA SER A 349 8.64 10.48 21.57
C SER A 349 7.71 11.66 21.86
N PHE A 350 7.69 12.15 23.10
CA PHE A 350 6.96 13.36 23.46
C PHE A 350 7.93 14.42 23.96
N PHE A 351 7.76 15.66 23.50
CA PHE A 351 8.64 16.78 23.88
C PHE A 351 10.12 16.48 23.62
N GLY A 352 10.40 15.70 22.55
CA GLY A 352 11.74 15.26 22.18
C GLY A 352 12.36 14.22 23.12
N SER A 353 11.55 13.48 23.89
CA SER A 353 12.03 12.44 24.81
C SER A 353 11.21 11.16 24.72
N VAL A 354 11.89 10.02 24.69
CA VAL A 354 11.29 8.68 24.82
C VAL A 354 11.04 8.25 26.27
N GLY A 355 11.53 9.00 27.27
CA GLY A 355 11.68 8.50 28.65
C GLY A 355 10.39 8.15 29.40
N ASN A 356 9.23 8.61 28.92
CA ASN A 356 7.91 8.30 29.49
C ASN A 356 7.02 7.49 28.54
N ILE A 357 7.57 7.01 27.42
CA ILE A 357 6.83 6.25 26.43
C ILE A 357 6.93 4.77 26.81
N PRO A 358 5.81 4.04 26.95
CA PRO A 358 5.88 2.64 27.27
C PRO A 358 6.56 1.84 26.15
N GLU A 359 7.46 0.95 26.52
CA GLU A 359 8.01 -0.05 25.61
C GLU A 359 6.99 -1.17 25.40
N ARG A 360 6.84 -1.62 24.15
CA ARG A 360 5.91 -2.67 23.73
C ARG A 360 6.69 -3.80 23.08
N ASN A 361 6.20 -5.03 23.23
CA ASN A 361 6.69 -6.19 22.48
C ASN A 361 5.83 -6.48 21.25
N ASP A 362 4.72 -5.77 21.11
CA ASP A 362 3.73 -5.85 20.07
C ASP A 362 3.64 -4.53 19.29
N LEU A 363 4.72 -3.74 19.24
CA LEU A 363 4.75 -2.50 18.47
C LEU A 363 4.64 -2.86 16.97
N PRO A 364 3.59 -2.43 16.25
CA PRO A 364 3.47 -2.76 14.84
C PRO A 364 4.46 -1.91 14.03
N GLN A 365 5.43 -2.56 13.40
CA GLN A 365 6.34 -1.89 12.49
C GLN A 365 5.55 -1.37 11.28
N HIS A 366 5.62 -0.08 10.97
CA HIS A 366 4.91 0.46 9.80
C HIS A 366 5.65 0.14 8.48
N ASP A 367 6.12 -1.10 8.31
CA ASP A 367 6.87 -1.54 7.14
C ASP A 367 6.00 -1.44 5.88
N LEU A 368 4.82 -2.08 5.91
CA LEU A 368 3.80 -2.01 4.85
C LEU A 368 4.34 -2.38 3.46
N THR A 369 5.44 -3.11 3.43
CA THR A 369 6.15 -3.44 2.20
C THR A 369 5.63 -4.75 1.64
N GLY A 370 5.26 -4.71 0.35
CA GLY A 370 4.93 -5.89 -0.43
C GLY A 370 6.12 -6.42 -1.22
N ALA A 371 5.85 -7.04 -2.37
CA ALA A 371 6.90 -7.60 -3.23
C ALA A 371 7.61 -6.57 -4.14
N ASN A 372 7.16 -5.31 -4.16
CA ASN A 372 7.69 -4.32 -5.11
C ASN A 372 9.02 -3.72 -4.63
N ASN A 373 10.13 -4.33 -5.05
CA ASN A 373 11.48 -3.88 -4.74
C ASN A 373 12.13 -3.01 -5.84
N TRP A 374 11.39 -2.73 -6.92
CA TRP A 374 11.93 -2.02 -8.09
C TRP A 374 11.42 -0.59 -8.22
N VAL A 375 10.11 -0.37 -8.04
CA VAL A 375 9.52 0.97 -8.15
C VAL A 375 10.16 1.97 -7.18
N PRO A 376 10.40 1.63 -5.90
CA PRO A 376 11.11 2.53 -4.98
C PRO A 376 12.47 3.03 -5.54
N LEU A 377 13.19 2.22 -6.31
CA LEU A 377 14.50 2.58 -6.84
C LEU A 377 14.43 3.56 -8.03
N ILE A 378 13.31 3.61 -8.75
CA ILE A 378 13.16 4.48 -9.92
C ILE A 378 12.45 5.79 -9.61
N ILE A 379 11.63 5.87 -8.55
CA ILE A 379 10.90 7.10 -8.20
C ILE A 379 11.84 8.32 -8.08
N PRO A 380 12.98 8.26 -7.36
CA PRO A 380 13.88 9.42 -7.24
C PRO A 380 14.52 9.84 -8.57
N GLN A 381 14.53 8.94 -9.57
CA GLN A 381 15.08 9.20 -10.90
C GLN A 381 14.04 9.83 -11.84
N MET A 382 12.75 9.80 -11.49
CA MET A 382 11.68 10.39 -12.29
C MET A 382 11.69 11.91 -12.12
N PRO A 383 11.79 12.70 -13.21
CA PRO A 383 11.80 14.16 -13.11
C PRO A 383 10.62 14.74 -12.32
N ALA A 384 9.44 14.13 -12.44
CA ALA A 384 8.24 14.56 -11.74
C ALA A 384 8.29 14.40 -10.21
N PHE A 385 9.12 13.48 -9.69
CA PHE A 385 9.16 13.15 -8.26
C PHE A 385 10.54 13.37 -7.63
N SER A 386 11.58 13.51 -8.44
CA SER A 386 12.98 13.66 -7.99
C SER A 386 13.16 14.76 -6.94
N ALA A 387 12.45 15.88 -7.06
CA ALA A 387 12.51 16.99 -6.11
C ALA A 387 12.12 16.59 -4.68
N THR A 388 11.19 15.64 -4.50
CA THR A 388 10.79 15.12 -3.19
C THR A 388 11.94 14.42 -2.46
N PHE A 389 12.92 13.88 -3.19
CA PHE A 389 14.05 13.12 -2.67
C PHE A 389 15.37 13.88 -2.76
N SER A 390 15.37 15.10 -3.32
CA SER A 390 16.56 15.93 -3.49
C SER A 390 16.46 17.30 -2.81
N THR A 391 15.29 17.67 -2.28
CA THR A 391 15.05 18.99 -1.68
C THR A 391 14.88 18.89 -0.16
N GLU A 392 15.69 19.67 0.55
CA GLU A 392 15.63 19.80 2.01
C GLU A 392 14.26 20.32 2.49
N PRO A 393 13.85 20.00 3.74
CA PRO A 393 14.66 19.43 4.82
C PRO A 393 14.59 17.90 4.98
N PHE A 394 13.83 17.19 4.14
CA PHE A 394 13.53 15.77 4.34
C PHE A 394 14.09 14.85 3.23
N ALA A 395 14.98 15.38 2.38
CA ALA A 395 15.48 14.67 1.21
C ALA A 395 16.24 13.39 1.60
N ALA A 396 17.16 13.52 2.56
CA ALA A 396 18.03 12.43 2.97
C ALA A 396 17.23 11.31 3.66
N GLU A 397 16.32 11.68 4.56
CA GLU A 397 15.46 10.80 5.33
C GLU A 397 14.52 10.02 4.40
N ARG A 398 13.88 10.71 3.45
CA ARG A 398 13.01 10.06 2.44
C ARG A 398 13.76 9.10 1.54
N LEU A 399 14.95 9.49 1.08
CA LEU A 399 15.74 8.63 0.20
C LEU A 399 16.24 7.38 0.95
N ALA A 400 16.68 7.55 2.20
CA ALA A 400 17.08 6.43 3.05
C ALA A 400 15.91 5.48 3.35
N ALA A 401 14.74 6.03 3.71
CA ALA A 401 13.53 5.23 3.93
C ALA A 401 13.13 4.45 2.69
N LEU A 402 13.17 5.07 1.50
CA LEU A 402 12.81 4.44 0.23
C LEU A 402 13.72 3.26 -0.13
N TYR A 403 15.04 3.40 0.07
CA TYR A 403 15.98 2.30 -0.13
C TYR A 403 15.83 1.20 0.91
N ALA A 404 15.59 1.56 2.17
CA ALA A 404 15.29 0.56 3.21
C ALA A 404 14.01 -0.23 2.88
N GLY A 405 12.97 0.43 2.36
CA GLY A 405 11.76 -0.25 1.86
C GLY A 405 12.05 -1.21 0.71
N ALA A 406 12.88 -0.81 -0.27
CA ALA A 406 13.29 -1.70 -1.36
C ALA A 406 14.07 -2.95 -0.88
N ASP A 407 14.93 -2.77 0.13
CA ASP A 407 15.68 -3.85 0.75
C ASP A 407 14.74 -4.81 1.51
N ARG A 408 13.76 -4.29 2.26
CA ARG A 408 12.74 -5.11 2.94
C ARG A 408 11.84 -5.85 1.96
N ALA A 409 11.43 -5.23 0.85
CA ALA A 409 10.70 -5.89 -0.23
C ALA A 409 11.52 -7.05 -0.84
N THR A 410 12.83 -6.83 -1.02
CA THR A 410 13.75 -7.87 -1.49
C THR A 410 13.87 -9.01 -0.48
N ALA A 411 13.96 -8.69 0.82
CA ALA A 411 13.98 -9.69 1.87
C ALA A 411 12.68 -10.51 1.91
N MET A 412 11.51 -9.87 1.75
CA MET A 412 10.22 -10.59 1.63
C MET A 412 10.27 -11.61 0.49
N LEU A 413 10.68 -11.19 -0.71
CA LEU A 413 10.78 -12.06 -1.89
C LEU A 413 11.79 -13.20 -1.70
N GLN A 414 12.94 -12.94 -1.06
CA GLN A 414 13.96 -13.95 -0.80
C GLN A 414 13.50 -15.01 0.22
N ASN A 415 12.61 -14.64 1.14
CA ASN A 415 12.10 -15.53 2.17
C ASN A 415 10.75 -16.17 1.80
N ALA A 416 10.14 -15.79 0.67
CA ALA A 416 8.79 -16.23 0.25
C ALA A 416 8.72 -17.69 -0.22
N ALA A 417 9.86 -18.32 -0.51
CA ALA A 417 9.91 -19.72 -0.91
C ALA A 417 11.17 -20.40 -0.36
N GLU A 418 11.03 -21.66 0.04
CA GLU A 418 12.17 -22.49 0.43
C GLU A 418 12.65 -23.31 -0.76
N LEU A 419 13.98 -23.40 -0.91
CA LEU A 419 14.62 -24.15 -1.98
C LEU A 419 15.44 -25.30 -1.39
N ASP A 420 14.95 -26.53 -1.52
CA ASP A 420 15.73 -27.73 -1.21
C ASP A 420 16.42 -28.25 -2.48
N ILE A 421 17.75 -28.35 -2.43
CA ILE A 421 18.57 -28.81 -3.55
C ILE A 421 19.30 -30.08 -3.13
N SER A 422 19.04 -31.17 -3.83
CA SER A 422 19.74 -32.44 -3.63
C SER A 422 20.27 -33.02 -4.94
N LEU A 423 21.26 -33.90 -4.83
CA LEU A 423 21.84 -34.63 -5.96
C LEU A 423 21.48 -36.10 -5.84
N SER A 424 20.80 -36.64 -6.86
CA SER A 424 20.51 -38.07 -7.00
C SER A 424 21.21 -38.62 -8.24
N GLY A 425 22.36 -39.27 -8.04
CA GLY A 425 23.24 -39.68 -9.14
C GLY A 425 23.80 -38.46 -9.89
N THR A 426 23.43 -38.30 -11.17
CA THR A 426 23.80 -37.14 -12.01
C THR A 426 22.67 -36.11 -12.14
N GLN A 427 21.59 -36.26 -11.36
CA GLN A 427 20.44 -35.36 -11.42
C GLN A 427 20.46 -34.40 -10.25
N LEU A 428 20.31 -33.11 -10.56
CA LEU A 428 20.01 -32.08 -9.58
C LEU A 428 18.49 -32.08 -9.36
N MET A 429 18.07 -32.43 -8.16
CA MET A 429 16.69 -32.31 -7.73
C MET A 429 16.53 -31.00 -6.99
N VAL A 430 15.63 -30.16 -7.48
CA VAL A 430 15.29 -28.87 -6.87
C VAL A 430 13.83 -28.92 -6.47
N THR A 431 13.57 -28.79 -5.18
CA THR A 431 12.22 -28.66 -4.63
C THR A 431 12.03 -27.22 -4.19
N ILE A 432 10.99 -26.58 -4.70
CA ILE A 432 10.53 -25.27 -4.24
C ILE A 432 9.28 -25.52 -3.41
N THR A 433 9.29 -25.07 -2.15
CA THR A 433 8.17 -25.19 -1.21
C THR A 433 7.66 -23.85 -0.75
#